data_AF-A0A7K5T0Z2-F1
#
_entry.id   AF-A0A7K5T0Z2-F1
#
_cell.length_a   1.000
_cell.length_b   1.000
_cell.length_c   1.000
_cell.angle_alpha   90.00
_cell.angle_beta   90.00
_cell.angle_gamma   90.00
#
_symmetry.space_group_name_H-M   'P 1'
#
loop_
_entity.id
_entity.type
_entity.pdbx_description
1 polymer ?
#
loop_
_entity_poly.entity_id
_entity_poly.type
_entity_poly.pdbx_seq_one_letter_code
_entity_poly.pdbx_strand_id
1 'polypeptide(L)'
;YKDAQQCVRRCPSGVKADASFVPVWKYPDEFGVCQLCPTNCTHSCTIRDEDGCPVDQKPSQVTSIIAGVVGALLVIVLLLITVICVKRRRQQERKHTMRRLLQETELVEPLTPSGALPNQAQMRILKETELKKVKVLGSGAFGTVYKGIWIPDGESVKIPVAIKVLRENTSPKANKEILDEAYVMAGVGSPYVSRLLGICLTSTVQLVTQLMPYGCLLDYVRENKDHIGSQDLLNWCVQIAK
;
A
#
# COMPACT_ATOMS: atom_id res chain seq x y z
N TYR A 1 27.94 -80.30 -28.93
CA TYR A 1 26.68 -79.84 -28.35
C TYR A 1 26.83 -78.35 -28.06
N LYS A 2 26.28 -77.47 -28.91
CA LYS A 2 26.41 -76.00 -28.78
C LYS A 2 25.20 -75.50 -27.99
N ASP A 3 25.39 -75.16 -26.72
CA ASP A 3 24.37 -74.40 -25.97
C ASP A 3 24.36 -72.96 -26.48
N ALA A 4 23.28 -72.57 -27.15
CA ALA A 4 22.96 -71.20 -27.49
C ALA A 4 22.66 -70.44 -26.19
N GLN A 5 23.68 -69.78 -25.62
CA GLN A 5 23.52 -69.06 -24.35
C GLN A 5 22.65 -67.82 -24.56
N GLN A 6 21.35 -67.96 -24.28
CA GLN A 6 20.43 -66.82 -24.12
C GLN A 6 20.88 -65.98 -22.91
N CYS A 7 21.15 -64.71 -23.17
CA CYS A 7 21.50 -63.73 -22.14
C CYS A 7 20.25 -62.93 -21.81
N VAL A 8 20.01 -62.71 -20.52
CA VAL A 8 18.86 -61.94 -20.07
C VAL A 8 19.10 -60.48 -20.39
N ARG A 9 18.05 -59.76 -20.79
CA ARG A 9 18.16 -58.32 -21.10
C ARG A 9 18.61 -57.50 -19.90
N ARG A 10 18.32 -57.94 -18.67
CA ARG A 10 18.73 -57.33 -17.39
C ARG A 10 18.94 -58.42 -16.34
N CYS A 11 19.83 -58.16 -15.38
CA CYS A 11 20.15 -59.09 -14.29
C CYS A 11 18.98 -59.19 -13.28
N PRO A 12 18.38 -60.37 -13.09
CA PRO A 12 17.32 -60.55 -12.10
C PRO A 12 17.91 -60.67 -10.68
N SER A 13 17.07 -60.41 -9.68
CA SER A 13 17.40 -60.61 -8.27
C SER A 13 17.36 -62.10 -7.91
N GLY A 14 18.51 -62.71 -7.60
CA GLY A 14 18.60 -64.08 -7.08
C GLY A 14 19.46 -65.03 -7.92
N VAL A 15 19.63 -66.24 -7.40
CA VAL A 15 20.46 -67.31 -7.98
C VAL A 15 19.59 -68.21 -8.86
N LYS A 16 20.12 -68.73 -9.98
CA LYS A 16 19.39 -69.72 -10.80
C LYS A 16 19.04 -70.95 -9.95
N ALA A 17 17.76 -71.33 -9.91
CA ALA A 17 17.28 -72.46 -9.11
C ALA A 17 17.63 -73.84 -9.73
N ASP A 18 17.97 -73.88 -11.01
CA ASP A 18 18.24 -75.13 -11.72
C ASP A 18 19.73 -75.46 -11.70
N ALA A 19 20.05 -76.74 -11.46
CA ALA A 19 21.36 -77.35 -11.20
C ALA A 19 22.40 -77.26 -12.35
N SER A 20 22.37 -76.19 -13.14
CA SER A 20 23.41 -75.81 -14.07
C SER A 20 24.64 -75.28 -13.30
N PHE A 21 25.84 -75.71 -13.71
CA PHE A 21 27.14 -75.51 -13.04
C PHE A 21 27.57 -74.04 -12.85
N VAL A 22 26.73 -73.06 -13.23
CA VAL A 22 26.99 -71.62 -13.05
C VAL A 22 25.73 -70.96 -12.45
N PRO A 23 25.73 -70.66 -11.14
CA PRO A 23 24.55 -70.11 -10.44
C PRO A 23 24.17 -68.67 -10.83
N VAL A 24 24.97 -68.01 -11.67
CA VAL A 24 24.89 -66.57 -11.95
C VAL A 24 24.33 -66.30 -13.35
N TRP A 25 23.36 -65.39 -13.43
CA TRP A 25 22.78 -64.93 -14.70
C TRP A 25 23.81 -64.20 -15.58
N LYS A 26 23.58 -64.16 -16.90
CA LYS A 26 24.45 -63.45 -17.85
C LYS A 26 23.69 -62.34 -18.58
N TYR A 27 24.29 -61.16 -18.66
CA TYR A 27 23.73 -59.99 -19.35
C TYR A 27 24.68 -59.50 -20.46
N PRO A 28 24.17 -58.95 -21.57
CA PRO A 28 25.02 -58.41 -22.64
C PRO A 28 25.67 -57.08 -22.21
N ASP A 29 26.98 -56.94 -22.41
CA ASP A 29 27.69 -55.66 -22.31
C ASP A 29 27.39 -54.73 -23.51
N GLU A 30 28.00 -53.54 -23.53
CA GLU A 30 27.82 -52.56 -24.62
C GLU A 30 28.23 -53.09 -26.00
N PHE A 31 29.03 -54.15 -26.05
CA PHE A 31 29.46 -54.84 -27.27
C PHE A 31 28.62 -56.09 -27.58
N GLY A 32 27.55 -56.34 -26.81
CA GLY A 32 26.66 -57.48 -26.97
C GLY A 32 27.24 -58.81 -26.46
N VAL A 33 28.35 -58.78 -25.72
CA VAL A 33 29.00 -59.98 -25.18
C VAL A 33 28.44 -60.28 -23.80
N CYS A 34 28.08 -61.54 -23.56
CA CYS A 34 27.40 -61.92 -22.34
C CYS A 34 28.33 -62.06 -21.14
N GLN A 35 28.27 -61.10 -20.23
CA GLN A 35 29.00 -61.05 -18.96
C GLN A 35 28.18 -61.60 -17.80
N LEU A 36 28.85 -62.07 -16.75
CA LEU A 36 28.20 -62.53 -15.53
C LEU A 36 27.58 -61.36 -14.75
N CYS A 37 26.38 -61.54 -14.23
CA CYS A 37 25.71 -60.57 -13.38
C CYS A 37 26.47 -60.39 -12.04
N PRO A 38 26.56 -59.16 -11.51
CA PRO A 38 27.17 -58.92 -10.20
C PRO A 38 26.40 -59.66 -9.08
N THR A 39 27.12 -60.32 -8.17
CA THR A 39 26.53 -61.07 -7.04
C THR A 39 26.14 -60.18 -5.85
N ASN A 40 26.60 -58.92 -5.82
CA ASN A 40 26.34 -57.94 -4.75
C ASN A 40 25.23 -56.94 -5.14
N CYS A 41 24.05 -57.42 -5.52
CA CYS A 41 22.87 -56.55 -5.64
C CYS A 41 22.26 -56.28 -4.25
N THR A 42 22.98 -55.53 -3.42
CA THR A 42 22.48 -55.02 -2.13
C THR A 42 21.80 -53.68 -2.34
N HIS A 43 20.56 -53.69 -2.82
CA HIS A 43 19.67 -52.53 -2.71
C HIS A 43 18.40 -52.93 -1.96
N SER A 44 18.25 -52.41 -0.74
CA SER A 44 17.05 -52.53 0.08
C SER A 44 15.93 -51.68 -0.53
N CYS A 45 15.21 -52.21 -1.51
CA CYS A 45 14.05 -51.54 -2.11
C CYS A 45 12.76 -52.12 -1.53
N THR A 46 11.87 -51.23 -1.06
CA THR A 46 10.60 -51.58 -0.40
C THR A 46 9.46 -51.90 -1.38
N ILE A 47 9.62 -51.60 -2.67
CA ILE A 47 8.62 -51.84 -3.72
C ILE A 47 9.32 -52.51 -4.91
N ARG A 48 8.81 -53.67 -5.34
CA ARG A 48 9.31 -54.48 -6.46
C ARG A 48 8.22 -54.65 -7.52
N ASP A 49 8.59 -54.73 -8.79
CA ASP A 49 7.70 -55.17 -9.87
C ASP A 49 7.47 -56.70 -9.83
N GLU A 50 6.61 -57.24 -10.71
CA GLU A 50 6.34 -58.69 -10.79
C GLU A 50 7.58 -59.54 -11.11
N ASP A 51 8.63 -58.91 -11.64
CA ASP A 51 9.92 -59.53 -11.98
C ASP A 51 10.98 -59.32 -10.87
N GLY A 52 10.61 -58.75 -9.71
CA GLY A 52 11.47 -58.61 -8.54
C GLY A 52 12.54 -57.51 -8.63
N CYS A 53 12.38 -56.56 -9.55
CA CYS A 53 13.26 -55.41 -9.77
C CYS A 53 12.74 -54.13 -9.06
N PRO A 54 13.62 -53.20 -8.66
CA PRO A 54 13.19 -51.91 -8.10
C PRO A 54 12.42 -51.10 -9.13
N VAL A 55 11.22 -50.64 -8.76
CA VAL A 55 10.42 -49.75 -9.61
C VAL A 55 11.13 -48.41 -9.78
N ASP A 56 11.44 -48.04 -11.02
CA ASP A 56 12.02 -46.74 -11.39
C ASP A 56 10.94 -45.66 -11.22
N GLN A 57 10.87 -45.03 -10.04
CA GLN A 57 9.90 -43.96 -9.72
C GLN A 57 10.29 -42.66 -10.43
N LYS A 58 10.20 -42.61 -11.76
CA LYS A 58 10.20 -41.32 -12.48
C LYS A 58 8.87 -40.62 -12.20
N PRO A 59 8.88 -39.37 -11.68
CA PRO A 59 7.63 -38.66 -11.44
C PRO A 59 6.86 -38.53 -12.76
N SER A 60 5.58 -38.93 -12.74
CA SER A 60 4.69 -38.79 -13.89
C SER A 60 4.64 -37.33 -14.34
N GLN A 61 4.57 -37.08 -15.66
CA GLN A 61 4.52 -35.72 -16.21
C GLN A 61 3.40 -34.87 -15.56
N VAL A 62 2.32 -35.52 -15.13
CA VAL A 62 1.17 -34.89 -14.47
C VAL A 62 1.53 -34.32 -13.09
N THR A 63 2.32 -35.02 -12.27
CA THR A 63 2.70 -34.52 -10.93
C THR A 63 3.65 -33.33 -11.00
N SER A 64 4.52 -33.27 -12.02
CA SER A 64 5.38 -32.11 -12.26
C SER A 64 4.59 -30.86 -12.67
N ILE A 65 3.58 -31.01 -13.54
CA ILE A 65 2.72 -29.89 -13.98
C ILE A 65 1.92 -29.33 -12.79
N ILE A 66 1.29 -30.19 -11.98
CA ILE A 66 0.50 -29.76 -10.83
C ILE A 66 1.36 -28.99 -9.83
N ALA A 67 2.57 -29.49 -9.52
CA ALA A 67 3.50 -28.81 -8.62
C ALA A 67 3.90 -27.41 -9.15
N GLY A 68 4.13 -27.29 -10.47
CA GLY A 68 4.44 -26.01 -11.10
C GLY A 68 3.30 -25.00 -11.03
N VAL A 69 2.06 -25.44 -11.29
CA VAL A 69 0.86 -24.57 -11.23
C VAL A 69 0.60 -24.10 -9.80
N VAL A 70 0.66 -25.00 -8.81
CA VAL A 70 0.47 -24.64 -7.40
C VAL A 70 1.58 -23.69 -6.93
N GLY A 71 2.84 -23.94 -7.31
CA GLY A 71 3.96 -23.05 -7.01
C GLY A 71 3.76 -21.65 -7.62
N ALA A 72 3.37 -21.57 -8.89
CA ALA A 72 3.09 -20.31 -9.55
C ALA A 72 1.93 -19.54 -8.89
N LEU A 73 0.84 -20.23 -8.53
CA LEU A 73 -0.30 -19.62 -7.83
C LEU A 73 0.11 -19.09 -6.45
N LEU A 74 0.91 -19.84 -5.68
CA LEU A 74 1.40 -19.38 -4.37
C LEU A 74 2.28 -18.13 -4.52
N VAL A 75 3.16 -18.08 -5.51
CA VAL A 75 4.00 -16.89 -5.77
C VAL A 75 3.13 -15.68 -6.14
N ILE A 76 2.12 -15.87 -7.00
CA ILE A 76 1.19 -14.78 -7.36
C ILE A 76 0.44 -14.28 -6.13
N VAL A 77 -0.08 -15.17 -5.29
CA VAL A 77 -0.79 -14.80 -4.06
C VAL A 77 0.12 -14.04 -3.11
N LEU A 78 1.37 -14.48 -2.92
CA LEU A 78 2.35 -13.77 -2.09
C LEU A 78 2.65 -12.38 -2.63
N LEU A 79 2.86 -12.22 -3.94
CA LEU A 79 3.07 -10.91 -4.57
C LEU A 79 1.87 -9.97 -4.37
N LEU A 80 0.64 -10.48 -4.53
CA LEU A 80 -0.58 -9.71 -4.28
C LEU A 80 -0.66 -9.27 -2.81
N ILE A 81 -0.38 -10.17 -1.86
CA ILE A 81 -0.35 -9.84 -0.43
C ILE A 81 0.71 -8.77 -0.15
N THR A 82 1.92 -8.89 -0.69
CA THR A 82 2.98 -7.88 -0.52
C THR A 82 2.55 -6.52 -1.07
N VAL A 83 1.96 -6.48 -2.27
CA VAL A 83 1.47 -5.22 -2.87
C VAL A 83 0.35 -4.60 -2.01
N ILE A 84 -0.61 -5.40 -1.55
CA ILE A 84 -1.70 -4.93 -0.68
C ILE A 84 -1.13 -4.41 0.64
N CYS A 85 -0.21 -5.14 1.28
CA CYS A 85 0.43 -4.73 2.52
C CYS A 85 1.23 -3.42 2.36
N VAL A 86 2.01 -3.28 1.29
CA VAL A 86 2.74 -2.03 1.00
C VAL A 86 1.78 -0.87 0.74
N LYS A 87 0.70 -1.09 -0.03
CA LYS A 87 -0.33 -0.07 -0.25
C LYS A 87 -1.03 0.33 1.04
N ARG A 88 -1.45 -0.64 1.87
CA ARG A 88 -2.10 -0.39 3.17
C ARG A 88 -1.15 0.34 4.12
N ARG A 89 0.11 -0.07 4.22
CA ARG A 89 1.14 0.64 5.01
C ARG A 89 1.30 2.09 4.53
N ARG A 90 1.51 2.31 3.23
CA ARG A 90 1.62 3.68 2.66
C ARG A 90 0.38 4.53 2.91
N GLN A 91 -0.82 3.93 2.79
CA GLN A 91 -2.08 4.63 3.02
C GLN A 91 -2.26 4.96 4.50
N GLN A 92 -1.85 4.06 5.39
CA GLN A 92 -1.91 4.25 6.83
C GLN A 92 -0.95 5.34 7.29
N GLU A 93 0.32 5.33 6.84
CA GLU A 93 1.28 6.42 7.07
C GLU A 93 0.70 7.77 6.64
N ARG A 94 0.16 7.86 5.40
CA ARG A 94 -0.50 9.08 4.92
C ARG A 94 -1.65 9.52 5.81
N LYS A 95 -2.47 8.58 6.29
CA LYS A 95 -3.61 8.88 7.17
C LYS A 95 -3.14 9.38 8.54
N HIS A 96 -2.11 8.77 9.12
CA HIS A 96 -1.54 9.19 10.40
C HIS A 96 -0.85 10.54 10.30
N THR A 97 0.00 10.75 9.28
CA THR A 97 0.63 12.05 9.02
C THR A 97 -0.42 13.13 8.79
N MET A 98 -1.44 12.87 7.95
CA MET A 98 -2.50 13.85 7.70
C MET A 98 -3.31 14.17 8.96
N ARG A 99 -3.62 13.15 9.78
CA ARG A 99 -4.26 13.37 11.09
C ARG A 99 -3.35 14.19 11.99
N ARG A 100 -2.08 13.84 12.15
CA ARG A 100 -1.14 14.59 12.99
C ARG A 100 -0.99 16.04 12.54
N LEU A 101 -0.89 16.32 11.24
CA LEU A 101 -0.77 17.69 10.74
C LEU A 101 -2.05 18.52 10.97
N LEU A 102 -3.21 17.88 10.89
CA LEU A 102 -4.51 18.52 11.16
C LEU A 102 -4.84 18.58 12.65
N GLN A 103 -4.29 17.67 13.46
CA GLN A 103 -4.57 17.48 14.89
C GLN A 103 -3.50 18.10 15.82
N GLU A 104 -2.26 18.32 15.37
CA GLU A 104 -1.33 19.25 16.05
C GLU A 104 -1.95 20.66 16.12
N THR A 105 -2.89 20.96 15.23
CA THR A 105 -3.69 22.17 15.31
C THR A 105 -4.90 22.06 16.25
N GLU A 106 -5.22 20.87 16.77
CA GLU A 106 -6.32 20.62 17.73
C GLU A 106 -5.85 20.38 19.17
N LEU A 107 -4.65 19.84 19.40
CA LEU A 107 -4.25 19.31 20.72
C LEU A 107 -3.05 20.05 21.34
N VAL A 108 -3.30 21.22 21.91
CA VAL A 108 -2.46 21.75 23.00
C VAL A 108 -3.38 22.27 24.09
N GLU A 109 -3.73 21.40 25.03
CA GLU A 109 -4.30 21.76 26.34
C GLU A 109 -3.15 21.68 27.37
N PRO A 110 -3.00 22.64 28.30
CA PRO A 110 -1.70 22.97 28.88
C PRO A 110 -1.29 22.05 30.05
N LEU A 111 0.00 21.76 30.14
CA LEU A 111 0.66 21.31 31.37
C LEU A 111 1.38 22.50 32.03
N THR A 112 0.67 23.35 32.77
CA THR A 112 1.25 24.20 33.83
C THR A 112 0.24 24.57 34.93
N PRO A 113 0.58 24.44 36.22
CA PRO A 113 -0.30 24.73 37.36
C PRO A 113 -0.29 26.21 37.79
N SER A 114 -0.29 27.18 36.86
CA SER A 114 -0.08 28.62 37.19
C SER A 114 -1.17 29.58 36.72
N GLY A 115 -2.37 29.11 36.38
CA GLY A 115 -3.55 30.00 36.28
C GLY A 115 -3.52 31.10 35.21
N ALA A 116 -2.50 31.15 34.35
CA ALA A 116 -2.49 31.91 33.11
C ALA A 116 -2.72 30.94 31.95
N LEU A 117 -3.89 31.02 31.29
CA LEU A 117 -4.14 30.24 30.07
C LEU A 117 -3.16 30.71 28.97
N PRO A 118 -2.31 29.84 28.40
CA PRO A 118 -1.69 30.16 27.14
C PRO A 118 -2.76 30.02 26.05
N ASN A 119 -3.41 31.14 25.71
CA ASN A 119 -4.23 31.25 24.50
C ASN A 119 -3.31 31.12 23.29
N GLN A 120 -2.99 29.91 22.85
CA GLN A 120 -2.26 29.69 21.59
C GLN A 120 -2.87 28.52 20.84
N ALA A 121 -3.97 28.80 20.15
CA ALA A 121 -4.28 28.05 18.94
C ALA A 121 -3.03 28.03 18.07
N GLN A 122 -2.42 26.86 17.85
CA GLN A 122 -1.17 26.74 17.10
C GLN A 122 -1.44 26.96 15.60
N MET A 123 -1.69 28.21 15.22
CA MET A 123 -1.63 28.64 13.83
C MET A 123 -0.21 28.44 13.31
N ARG A 124 -0.05 27.71 12.20
CA ARG A 124 1.26 27.50 11.60
C ARG A 124 1.64 28.65 10.68
N ILE A 125 2.86 29.18 10.86
CA ILE A 125 3.48 30.06 9.87
C ILE A 125 4.09 29.18 8.79
N LEU A 126 3.53 29.26 7.58
CA LEU A 126 3.91 28.45 6.43
C LEU A 126 4.91 29.22 5.56
N LYS A 127 5.90 28.51 5.03
CA LYS A 127 6.81 29.06 4.04
C LYS A 127 6.16 29.03 2.66
N GLU A 128 6.58 29.95 1.79
CA GLU A 128 6.10 29.97 0.40
C GLU A 128 6.46 28.66 -0.35
N THR A 129 7.60 28.05 -0.02
CA THR A 129 8.07 26.78 -0.59
C THR A 129 7.16 25.59 -0.29
N GLU A 130 6.39 25.65 0.81
CA GLU A 130 5.45 24.61 1.20
C GLU A 130 4.12 24.72 0.43
N LEU A 131 3.86 25.84 -0.25
CA LEU A 131 2.58 26.15 -0.87
C LEU A 131 2.68 26.22 -2.39
N LYS A 132 1.88 25.39 -3.07
CA LYS A 132 1.73 25.44 -4.52
C LYS A 132 0.32 25.90 -4.91
N LYS A 133 0.21 27.08 -5.51
CA LYS A 133 -1.02 27.58 -6.15
C LYS A 133 -1.24 26.84 -7.47
N VAL A 134 -2.44 26.32 -7.70
CA VAL A 134 -2.77 25.49 -8.89
C VAL A 134 -3.78 26.17 -9.79
N LYS A 135 -4.92 26.62 -9.25
CA LYS A 135 -6.02 27.21 -10.04
C LYS A 135 -6.73 28.29 -9.24
N VAL A 136 -7.09 29.41 -9.86
CA VAL A 136 -7.99 30.41 -9.25
C VAL A 136 -9.39 29.80 -9.07
N LEU A 137 -9.93 29.87 -7.86
CA LEU A 137 -11.32 29.49 -7.55
C LEU A 137 -12.25 30.69 -7.60
N GLY A 138 -11.78 31.87 -7.18
CA GLY A 138 -12.57 33.10 -7.23
C GLY A 138 -11.76 34.30 -6.78
N SER A 139 -12.25 35.50 -7.10
CA SER A 139 -11.71 36.77 -6.62
C SER A 139 -12.84 37.63 -6.09
N GLY A 140 -12.57 38.37 -5.02
CA GLY A 140 -13.54 39.24 -4.39
C GLY A 140 -12.86 40.43 -3.72
N ALA A 141 -13.63 41.20 -2.95
CA ALA A 141 -13.15 42.43 -2.30
C ALA A 141 -11.90 42.20 -1.44
N PHE A 142 -11.83 41.06 -0.75
CA PHE A 142 -10.77 40.75 0.23
C PHE A 142 -9.55 40.06 -0.36
N GLY A 143 -9.55 39.68 -1.64
CA GLY A 143 -8.47 38.85 -2.17
C GLY A 143 -8.89 37.90 -3.27
N THR A 144 -7.94 37.05 -3.63
CA THR A 144 -8.12 35.98 -4.62
C THR A 144 -7.87 34.63 -3.95
N VAL A 145 -8.80 33.71 -4.14
CA VAL A 145 -8.74 32.35 -3.60
C VAL A 145 -8.24 31.41 -4.69
N TYR A 146 -7.22 30.62 -4.35
CA TYR A 146 -6.64 29.60 -5.21
C TYR A 146 -6.91 28.22 -4.62
N LYS A 147 -7.23 27.25 -5.47
CA LYS A 147 -6.99 25.84 -5.20
C LYS A 147 -5.48 25.64 -5.17
N GLY A 148 -4.99 25.04 -4.10
CA GLY A 148 -3.58 24.80 -3.90
C GLY A 148 -3.27 23.43 -3.31
N ILE A 149 -1.98 23.18 -3.18
CA ILE A 149 -1.43 22.00 -2.50
C ILE A 149 -0.45 22.53 -1.45
N TRP A 150 -0.66 22.10 -0.21
CA TRP A 150 0.30 22.27 0.87
C TRP A 150 1.14 21.00 1.01
N ILE A 151 2.46 21.16 1.03
CA ILE A 151 3.45 20.10 1.19
C ILE A 151 4.34 20.54 2.37
N PRO A 152 4.07 20.06 3.59
CA PRO A 152 4.88 20.42 4.75
C PRO A 152 6.33 20.00 4.57
N ASP A 153 7.26 20.86 5.02
CA ASP A 153 8.68 20.55 4.99
C ASP A 153 8.99 19.24 5.74
N GLY A 154 9.74 18.34 5.11
CA GLY A 154 10.10 17.03 5.69
C GLY A 154 9.01 15.96 5.59
N GLU A 155 7.83 16.29 5.08
CA GLU A 155 6.72 15.35 4.87
C GLU A 155 6.50 15.06 3.38
N SER A 156 6.18 13.81 3.04
CA SER A 156 5.87 13.42 1.65
C SER A 156 4.39 13.56 1.27
N VAL A 157 3.58 14.10 2.19
CA VAL A 157 2.13 14.23 2.05
C VAL A 157 1.77 15.52 1.34
N LYS A 158 0.79 15.43 0.44
CA LYS A 158 0.23 16.57 -0.30
C LYS A 158 -1.20 16.79 0.17
N ILE A 159 -1.45 17.96 0.76
CA ILE A 159 -2.75 18.31 1.33
C ILE A 159 -3.44 19.31 0.41
N PRO A 160 -4.66 19.02 -0.11
CA PRO A 160 -5.41 19.99 -0.90
C PRO A 160 -5.91 21.12 0.00
N VAL A 161 -5.62 22.36 -0.38
CA VAL A 161 -5.93 23.55 0.41
C VAL A 161 -6.58 24.64 -0.45
N ALA A 162 -7.28 25.56 0.21
CA ALA A 162 -7.64 26.85 -0.36
C ALA A 162 -6.64 27.90 0.15
N ILE A 163 -6.03 28.65 -0.76
CA ILE A 163 -5.05 29.69 -0.47
C ILE A 163 -5.68 31.03 -0.84
N LYS A 164 -6.05 31.83 0.17
CA LYS A 164 -6.59 33.18 -0.03
C LYS A 164 -5.45 34.18 0.07
N VAL A 165 -5.05 34.75 -1.07
CA VAL A 165 -4.09 35.85 -1.14
C VAL A 165 -4.86 37.15 -0.92
N LEU A 166 -4.54 37.86 0.17
CA LEU A 166 -5.17 39.14 0.50
C LEU A 166 -4.69 40.25 -0.45
N ARG A 167 -5.56 41.22 -0.75
CA ARG A 167 -5.16 42.39 -1.56
C ARG A 167 -4.20 43.29 -0.76
N GLU A 168 -3.30 43.96 -1.47
CA GLU A 168 -2.27 44.84 -0.92
C GLU A 168 -2.90 45.93 -0.04
N ASN A 169 -2.66 45.84 1.27
CA ASN A 169 -2.82 46.90 2.28
C ASN A 169 -1.99 46.60 3.54
N THR A 170 -0.92 45.82 3.39
CA THR A 170 -0.15 45.28 4.50
C THR A 170 0.95 46.24 4.92
N SER A 171 0.56 47.33 5.58
CA SER A 171 1.51 48.03 6.46
C SER A 171 1.98 47.04 7.55
N PRO A 172 3.19 47.21 8.13
CA PRO A 172 3.64 46.35 9.22
C PRO A 172 2.66 46.30 10.41
N LYS A 173 1.92 47.39 10.64
CA LYS A 173 0.85 47.46 11.64
C LYS A 173 -0.35 46.57 11.26
N ALA A 174 -0.78 46.61 10.00
CA ALA A 174 -1.86 45.76 9.49
C ALA A 174 -1.49 44.27 9.53
N ASN A 175 -0.21 43.91 9.32
CA ASN A 175 0.24 42.52 9.44
C ASN A 175 0.05 41.95 10.85
N LYS A 176 0.29 42.77 11.88
CA LYS A 176 0.06 42.36 13.27
C LYS A 176 -1.43 42.12 13.54
N GLU A 177 -2.28 43.04 13.11
CA GLU A 177 -3.73 42.91 13.27
C GLU A 177 -4.27 41.67 12.53
N ILE A 178 -3.78 41.41 11.31
CA ILE A 178 -4.13 40.21 10.55
C ILE A 178 -3.64 38.93 11.25
N LEU A 179 -2.45 38.95 11.86
CA LEU A 179 -1.94 37.81 12.63
C LEU A 179 -2.79 37.55 13.87
N ASP A 180 -3.15 38.60 14.61
CA ASP A 180 -4.01 38.49 15.78
C ASP A 180 -5.39 37.92 15.41
N GLU A 181 -6.00 38.39 14.32
CA GLU A 181 -7.25 37.84 13.80
C GLU A 181 -7.09 36.39 13.33
N ALA A 182 -6.00 36.09 12.63
CA ALA A 182 -5.68 34.73 12.20
C ALA A 182 -5.51 33.78 13.39
N TYR A 183 -5.00 34.23 14.54
CA TYR A 183 -4.89 33.41 15.75
C TYR A 183 -6.27 33.06 16.30
N VAL A 184 -7.20 34.02 16.30
CA VAL A 184 -8.60 33.77 16.66
C VAL A 184 -9.22 32.76 15.69
N MET A 185 -9.05 32.95 14.38
CA MET A 185 -9.56 32.04 13.34
C MET A 185 -9.00 30.62 13.46
N ALA A 186 -7.73 30.48 13.85
CA ALA A 186 -7.09 29.18 14.05
C ALA A 186 -7.63 28.46 15.29
N GLY A 187 -8.08 29.21 16.30
CA GLY A 187 -8.62 28.67 17.56
C GLY A 187 -10.07 28.22 17.50
N VAL A 188 -10.79 28.52 16.41
CA VAL A 188 -12.19 28.07 16.27
C VAL A 188 -12.23 26.58 15.94
N GLY A 189 -12.62 25.77 16.93
CA GLY A 189 -12.88 24.34 16.80
C GLY A 189 -14.37 24.06 16.66
N SER A 190 -14.90 24.05 15.44
CA SER A 190 -16.27 23.61 15.15
C SER A 190 -16.33 22.86 13.82
N PRO A 191 -17.12 21.78 13.69
CA PRO A 191 -17.30 21.08 12.43
C PRO A 191 -17.99 21.93 11.35
N TYR A 192 -18.63 23.04 11.72
CA TYR A 192 -19.37 23.92 10.80
C TYR A 192 -18.62 25.22 10.46
N VAL A 193 -17.47 25.46 11.08
CA VAL A 193 -16.62 26.63 10.79
C VAL A 193 -15.32 26.15 10.15
N SER A 194 -14.99 26.72 8.98
CA SER A 194 -13.73 26.38 8.30
C SER A 194 -12.54 26.88 9.11
N ARG A 195 -11.73 25.94 9.62
CA ARG A 195 -10.52 26.26 10.38
C ARG A 195 -9.40 26.79 9.50
N LEU A 196 -8.65 27.76 10.03
CA LEU A 196 -7.38 28.20 9.45
C LEU A 196 -6.28 27.16 9.74
N LEU A 197 -5.66 26.62 8.70
CA LEU A 197 -4.55 25.67 8.81
C LEU A 197 -3.22 26.38 9.05
N GLY A 198 -3.05 27.55 8.44
CA GLY A 198 -1.86 28.37 8.61
C GLY A 198 -1.93 29.68 7.84
N ILE A 199 -0.90 30.49 8.04
CA ILE A 199 -0.68 31.78 7.38
C ILE A 199 0.69 31.79 6.72
N CYS A 200 0.80 32.36 5.53
CA CYS A 200 2.08 32.61 4.88
C CYS A 200 2.27 34.13 4.75
N LEU A 201 3.34 34.63 5.36
CA LEU A 201 3.70 36.05 5.36
C LEU A 201 4.87 36.24 4.38
N THR A 202 4.58 36.78 3.20
CA THR A 202 5.57 37.05 2.14
C THR A 202 5.46 38.52 1.72
N SER A 203 5.63 38.84 0.44
CA SER A 203 5.23 40.14 -0.11
C SER A 203 3.72 40.41 0.05
N THR A 204 2.92 39.35 0.11
CA THR A 204 1.48 39.40 0.41
C THR A 204 1.15 38.41 1.52
N VAL A 205 0.09 38.70 2.28
CA VAL A 205 -0.43 37.78 3.29
C VAL A 205 -1.34 36.75 2.62
N GLN A 206 -1.09 35.47 2.89
CA GLN A 206 -1.86 34.35 2.37
C GLN A 206 -2.44 33.53 3.52
N LEU A 207 -3.77 33.36 3.54
CA LEU A 207 -4.46 32.51 4.50
C LEU A 207 -4.71 31.14 3.89
N VAL A 208 -4.40 30.07 4.62
CA VAL A 208 -4.51 28.69 4.14
C VAL A 208 -5.55 27.93 4.94
N THR A 209 -6.60 27.45 4.28
CA THR A 209 -7.69 26.66 4.88
C THR A 209 -7.86 25.33 4.14
N GLN A 210 -8.71 24.44 4.66
CA GLN A 210 -9.07 23.23 3.92
C GLN A 210 -9.75 23.59 2.59
N LEU A 211 -9.49 22.79 1.56
CA LEU A 211 -10.23 22.92 0.31
C LEU A 211 -11.66 22.38 0.47
N MET A 212 -12.66 23.20 0.17
CA MET A 212 -14.06 22.77 0.08
C MET A 212 -14.36 22.36 -1.37
N PRO A 213 -14.51 21.06 -1.68
CA PRO A 213 -14.58 20.58 -3.06
C PRO A 213 -15.86 21.02 -3.79
N TYR A 214 -16.93 21.29 -3.04
CA TYR A 214 -18.24 21.71 -3.57
C TYR A 214 -18.42 23.23 -3.64
N GLY A 215 -17.36 24.01 -3.35
CA GLY A 215 -17.42 25.47 -3.42
C GLY A 215 -18.30 26.10 -2.35
N CYS A 216 -18.93 27.23 -2.69
CA CYS A 216 -19.80 27.95 -1.77
C CYS A 216 -21.24 27.44 -1.85
N LEU A 217 -21.97 27.48 -0.72
CA LEU A 217 -23.33 26.97 -0.64
C LEU A 217 -24.28 27.69 -1.62
N LEU A 218 -24.06 28.98 -1.87
CA LEU A 218 -24.87 29.77 -2.80
C LEU A 218 -24.83 29.22 -4.23
N ASP A 219 -23.65 28.91 -4.75
CA ASP A 219 -23.52 28.34 -6.09
C ASP A 219 -24.05 26.91 -6.12
N TYR A 220 -23.78 26.14 -5.05
CA TYR A 220 -24.28 24.78 -4.92
C TYR A 220 -25.82 24.71 -5.02
N VAL A 221 -26.55 25.58 -4.31
CA VAL A 221 -28.01 25.60 -4.36
C VAL A 221 -28.56 26.03 -5.72
N ARG A 222 -27.85 26.90 -6.45
CA ARG A 222 -28.25 27.34 -7.79
C ARG A 222 -28.06 26.24 -8.82
N GLU A 223 -26.93 25.54 -8.76
CA GLU A 223 -26.57 24.48 -9.72
C GLU A 223 -27.37 23.19 -9.48
N ASN A 224 -27.75 22.91 -8.24
CA ASN A 224 -28.41 21.66 -7.85
C ASN A 224 -29.87 21.84 -7.43
N LYS A 225 -30.51 22.95 -7.82
CA LYS A 225 -31.87 23.34 -7.40
C LYS A 225 -32.92 22.21 -7.50
N ASP A 226 -32.83 21.36 -8.53
CA ASP A 226 -33.79 20.30 -8.83
C ASP A 226 -33.50 19.00 -8.04
N HIS A 227 -32.36 18.94 -7.35
CA HIS A 227 -31.88 17.77 -6.60
C HIS A 227 -31.83 18.01 -5.08
N ILE A 228 -32.27 19.17 -4.61
CA ILE A 228 -32.21 19.56 -3.19
C ILE A 228 -33.57 19.36 -2.54
N GLY A 229 -33.61 18.53 -1.48
CA GLY A 229 -34.82 18.30 -0.70
C GLY A 229 -34.99 19.32 0.43
N SER A 230 -36.20 19.37 1.00
CA SER A 230 -36.49 20.18 2.19
C SER A 230 -35.62 19.81 3.40
N GLN A 231 -35.28 18.52 3.54
CA GLN A 231 -34.42 18.03 4.61
C GLN A 231 -33.00 18.60 4.53
N ASP A 232 -32.43 18.71 3.33
CA ASP A 232 -31.09 19.27 3.12
C ASP A 232 -31.05 20.75 3.53
N LEU A 233 -32.06 21.52 3.11
CA LEU A 233 -32.19 22.93 3.47
C LEU A 233 -32.29 23.13 4.99
N LEU A 234 -33.16 22.37 5.66
CA LEU A 234 -33.32 22.43 7.11
C LEU A 234 -32.02 22.04 7.82
N ASN A 235 -31.33 21.01 7.34
CA ASN A 235 -30.05 20.60 7.89
C ASN A 235 -29.00 21.71 7.74
N TRP A 236 -28.88 22.35 6.59
CA TRP A 236 -27.94 23.46 6.41
C TRP A 236 -28.27 24.65 7.31
N CYS A 237 -29.55 24.99 7.49
CA CYS A 237 -29.94 26.02 8.46
C CYS A 237 -29.48 25.67 9.88
N VAL A 238 -29.68 24.43 10.32
CA VAL A 238 -29.22 23.96 11.64
C VAL A 238 -27.70 23.99 11.76
N GLN A 239 -26.98 23.63 10.71
CA GLN A 239 -25.50 23.66 10.69
C GLN A 239 -24.95 25.08 10.74
N ILE A 240 -25.57 26.02 10.03
CA ILE A 240 -25.15 27.44 10.01
C ILE A 240 -25.43 28.12 11.36
N ALA A 241 -26.51 27.73 12.04
CA ALA A 241 -26.87 28.29 13.34
C ALA A 241 -26.03 27.77 14.51
N LYS A 242 -25.33 26.64 14.33
CA LYS A 242 -24.47 26.01 15.34
C LYS A 242 -23.03 26.51 15.26
#